data_AF-A0A7J5F2S0-F1
#
_entry.id   AF-A0A7J5F2S0-F1
#
_cell.length_a   1.000
_cell.length_b   1.000
_cell.length_c   1.000
_cell.angle_alpha   90.00
_cell.angle_beta   90.00
_cell.angle_gamma   90.00
#
_symmetry.space_group_name_H-M   'P 1'
#
loop_
_entity.id
_entity.type
_entity.pdbx_description
1 polymer ?
#
loop_
_entity_poly.entity_id
_entity_poly.type
_entity_poly.pdbx_seq_one_letter_code
_entity_poly.pdbx_strand_id
1 'polypeptide(L)'
;MNTFPFTCEQTCRNTCSALTRALQHETALVRLSEEVIQQCDDGDIQEFMRDLARNSSEQVIRIMQKMNEVQARTQILDNIASSFDSLGRPSVPH
;
A
#
# COMPACT_ATOMS: atom_id res chain seq x y z
N MET A 1 -15.13 -7.66 2.06
CA MET A 1 -14.16 -6.58 1.76
C MET A 1 -13.13 -6.56 2.88
N ASN A 2 -11.88 -6.95 2.60
CA ASN A 2 -10.82 -7.05 3.62
C ASN A 2 -10.25 -5.65 3.89
N THR A 3 -10.43 -5.15 5.11
CA THR A 3 -9.87 -3.88 5.59
C THR A 3 -8.61 -4.18 6.38
N PHE A 4 -7.44 -3.78 5.88
CA PHE A 4 -6.16 -3.92 6.58
C PHE A 4 -5.94 -2.70 7.49
N PRO A 5 -5.92 -2.82 8.83
CA PRO A 5 -5.68 -1.68 9.71
C PRO A 5 -4.17 -1.47 9.89
N PHE A 6 -3.66 -0.28 9.55
CA PHE A 6 -2.27 0.11 9.78
C PHE A 6 -2.14 1.59 10.16
N THR A 7 -1.29 1.89 11.14
CA THR A 7 -0.93 3.24 11.61
C THR A 7 0.53 3.54 11.26
N CYS A 8 0.75 4.59 10.47
CA CYS A 8 2.02 4.97 9.86
C CYS A 8 2.50 6.29 10.48
N GLU A 9 3.71 6.32 11.06
CA GLU A 9 4.20 7.41 11.91
C GLU A 9 4.67 8.71 11.17
N GLN A 10 4.88 9.78 11.95
CA GLN A 10 4.71 11.19 11.57
C GLN A 10 5.64 11.81 10.51
N THR A 11 6.74 11.18 10.08
CA THR A 11 7.63 11.77 9.05
C THR A 11 7.08 11.63 7.63
N CYS A 12 6.01 10.84 7.46
CA CYS A 12 5.33 10.55 6.20
C CYS A 12 3.81 10.54 6.40
N ARG A 13 3.28 11.53 7.15
CA ARG A 13 1.88 11.60 7.64
C ARG A 13 0.80 11.31 6.57
N ASN A 14 1.13 11.46 5.28
CA ASN A 14 0.25 11.14 4.15
C ASN A 14 0.78 10.08 3.16
N THR A 15 2.00 9.54 3.31
CA THR A 15 2.58 8.62 2.30
C THR A 15 1.87 7.28 2.30
N CYS A 16 1.58 6.71 3.47
CA CYS A 16 0.78 5.48 3.57
C CYS A 16 -0.64 5.70 3.04
N SER A 17 -1.27 6.83 3.38
CA SER A 17 -2.60 7.20 2.84
C SER A 17 -2.58 7.40 1.32
N ALA A 18 -1.53 8.02 0.79
CA ALA A 18 -1.34 8.22 -0.64
C ALA A 18 -1.11 6.88 -1.38
N LEU A 19 -0.32 5.97 -0.80
CA LEU A 19 -0.12 4.62 -1.34
C LEU A 19 -1.41 3.80 -1.31
N THR A 20 -2.21 3.90 -0.24
CA THR A 20 -3.53 3.27 -0.16
C THR A 20 -4.48 3.83 -1.22
N ARG A 21 -4.51 5.15 -1.42
CA ARG A 21 -5.32 5.77 -2.48
C ARG A 21 -4.86 5.33 -3.86
N ALA A 22 -3.55 5.30 -4.11
CA ALA A 22 -2.99 4.81 -5.38
C ALA A 22 -3.40 3.35 -5.63
N LEU A 23 -3.30 2.49 -4.61
CA LEU A 23 -3.73 1.09 -4.69
C LEU A 23 -5.23 0.97 -5.04
N GLN A 24 -6.08 1.79 -4.42
CA GLN A 24 -7.52 1.83 -4.72
C GLN A 24 -7.79 2.27 -6.16
N HIS A 25 -7.07 3.29 -6.65
CA HIS A 25 -7.22 3.77 -8.02
C HIS A 25 -6.79 2.72 -9.05
N GLU A 26 -5.63 2.07 -8.86
CA GLU A 26 -5.19 1.01 -9.76
C GLU A 26 -6.17 -0.19 -9.73
N THR A 27 -6.61 -0.61 -8.55
CA THR A 27 -7.59 -1.70 -8.43
C THR A 27 -8.91 -1.36 -9.13
N ALA A 28 -9.36 -0.11 -9.04
CA ALA A 28 -10.57 0.34 -9.73
C ALA A 28 -10.38 0.39 -11.25
N LEU A 29 -9.20 0.77 -11.72
CA LEU A 29 -8.89 0.80 -13.15
C LEU A 29 -8.85 -0.60 -13.76
N VAL A 30 -8.31 -1.60 -13.06
CA VAL A 30 -8.37 -3.01 -13.48
C VAL A 30 -9.83 -3.44 -13.67
N ARG A 31 -10.70 -3.21 -12.67
CA ARG A 31 -12.11 -3.59 -12.74
C ARG A 31 -12.85 -2.90 -13.88
N LEU A 32 -12.66 -1.58 -14.02
CA LEU A 32 -13.27 -0.83 -15.12
C LEU A 32 -12.80 -1.36 -16.47
N SER A 33 -11.52 -1.72 -16.58
CA SER A 33 -10.97 -2.27 -17.82
C SER A 33 -11.60 -3.61 -18.18
N GLU A 34 -11.77 -4.50 -17.19
CA GLU A 34 -12.47 -5.78 -17.35
C GLU A 34 -13.95 -5.60 -17.73
N GLU A 35 -14.65 -4.65 -17.10
CA GLU A 35 -16.04 -4.31 -17.41
C GLU A 35 -16.21 -3.83 -18.86
N VAL A 36 -15.28 -2.99 -19.37
CA VAL A 36 -15.33 -2.50 -20.75
C VAL A 36 -15.02 -3.60 -21.75
N ILE A 37 -14.06 -4.50 -21.44
CA ILE A 37 -13.78 -5.68 -22.29
C ILE A 37 -15.02 -6.54 -22.48
N GLN A 38 -15.86 -6.68 -21.43
CA GLN A 38 -17.10 -7.45 -21.50
C GLN A 38 -18.22 -6.78 -22.31
N GLN A 39 -18.16 -5.45 -22.48
CA GLN A 39 -19.23 -4.65 -23.10
C GLN A 39 -18.91 -4.22 -24.54
N CYS A 40 -17.64 -4.25 -24.94
CA CYS A 40 -17.19 -3.81 -26.25
C CYS A 40 -16.87 -5.01 -27.13
N ASP A 41 -17.34 -5.02 -28.39
CA ASP A 41 -17.06 -6.06 -29.39
C ASP A 41 -15.96 -5.65 -30.39
N ASP A 42 -15.41 -4.45 -30.21
CA ASP A 42 -14.29 -3.95 -31.03
C ASP A 42 -12.98 -4.56 -30.52
N GLY A 43 -12.33 -5.35 -31.38
CA GLY A 43 -11.11 -6.09 -31.04
C GLY A 43 -9.93 -5.20 -30.66
N ASP A 44 -9.76 -4.06 -31.32
CA ASP A 44 -8.66 -3.13 -31.05
C ASP A 44 -8.86 -2.45 -29.69
N ILE A 45 -10.09 -2.08 -29.36
CA ILE A 45 -10.44 -1.53 -28.05
C ILE A 45 -10.25 -2.59 -26.96
N GLN A 46 -10.69 -3.84 -27.19
CA GLN A 46 -10.50 -4.92 -26.23
C GLN A 46 -9.02 -5.19 -25.95
N GLU A 47 -8.17 -5.20 -26.98
CA GLU A 47 -6.72 -5.40 -26.82
C GLU A 47 -6.11 -4.26 -25.98
N PHE A 48 -6.44 -3.01 -26.32
CA PHE A 48 -6.01 -1.84 -25.54
C PHE A 48 -6.42 -1.93 -24.07
N MET A 49 -7.68 -2.29 -23.80
CA MET A 49 -8.20 -2.41 -22.43
C MET A 49 -7.58 -3.59 -21.67
N ARG A 50 -7.23 -4.69 -22.35
CA ARG A 50 -6.50 -5.81 -21.74
C ARG A 50 -5.09 -5.40 -21.33
N ASP A 51 -4.39 -4.64 -22.17
CA ASP A 51 -3.08 -4.10 -21.83
C ASP A 51 -3.15 -3.09 -20.68
N LEU A 52 -4.18 -2.25 -20.65
CA LEU A 52 -4.42 -1.33 -19.54
C LEU A 52 -4.64 -2.08 -18.22
N ALA A 53 -5.49 -3.11 -18.22
CA ALA A 53 -5.76 -3.96 -17.05
C ALA A 53 -4.48 -4.67 -16.56
N ARG A 54 -3.67 -5.20 -17.49
CA ARG A 54 -2.40 -5.86 -17.19
C ARG A 54 -1.40 -4.90 -16.54
N ASN A 55 -1.19 -3.74 -17.14
CA ASN A 55 -0.28 -2.73 -16.62
C ASN A 55 -0.69 -2.25 -15.23
N SER A 56 -1.99 -2.00 -15.02
CA SER A 56 -2.52 -1.56 -13.73
C SER A 56 -2.39 -2.66 -12.65
N SER A 57 -2.60 -3.93 -13.02
CA SER A 57 -2.38 -5.07 -12.13
C SER A 57 -0.92 -5.19 -11.67
N GLU A 58 0.04 -4.92 -12.56
CA GLU A 58 1.45 -4.85 -12.18
C GLU A 58 1.73 -3.70 -11.20
N GLN A 59 1.09 -2.54 -11.38
CA GLN A 59 1.22 -1.42 -10.43
C GLN A 59 0.63 -1.75 -9.06
N VAL A 60 -0.52 -2.44 -9.00
CA VAL A 60 -1.10 -2.93 -7.73
C VAL A 60 -0.06 -3.71 -6.93
N ILE A 61 0.62 -4.67 -7.55
CA ILE A 61 1.63 -5.50 -6.90
C ILE A 61 2.80 -4.64 -6.42
N ARG A 62 3.30 -3.72 -7.25
CA ARG A 62 4.41 -2.81 -6.91
C ARG A 62 4.06 -1.90 -5.74
N ILE A 63 2.85 -1.34 -5.72
CA ILE A 63 2.37 -0.50 -4.61
C ILE A 63 2.28 -1.31 -3.33
N MET A 64 1.75 -2.54 -3.38
CA MET A 64 1.69 -3.43 -2.21
C MET A 64 3.09 -3.77 -1.68
N GLN A 65 4.03 -4.12 -2.56
CA GLN A 65 5.44 -4.34 -2.18
C GLN A 65 6.03 -3.10 -1.50
N LYS A 66 5.77 -1.91 -2.05
CA LYS A 66 6.26 -0.67 -1.47
C LYS A 66 5.66 -0.38 -0.10
N MET A 67 4.38 -0.66 0.09
CA MET A 67 3.72 -0.57 1.39
C MET A 67 4.37 -1.50 2.42
N ASN A 68 4.69 -2.75 2.03
CA ASN A 68 5.39 -3.71 2.89
C ASN A 68 6.81 -3.23 3.26
N GLU A 69 7.56 -2.65 2.31
CA GLU A 69 8.88 -2.07 2.60
C GLU A 69 8.81 -0.91 3.61
N VAL A 70 7.84 -0.02 3.42
CA VAL A 70 7.61 1.12 4.32
C VAL A 70 7.28 0.61 5.72
N GLN A 71 6.42 -0.40 5.82
CA GLN A 71 6.07 -1.05 7.08
C GLN A 71 7.28 -1.69 7.77
N ALA A 72 8.10 -2.46 7.03
CA ALA A 72 9.29 -3.10 7.59
C ALA A 72 10.29 -2.08 8.15
N ARG A 73 10.45 -0.92 7.48
CA ARG A 73 11.29 0.18 7.99
C ARG A 73 10.76 0.77 9.29
N THR A 74 9.45 0.99 9.39
CA THR A 74 8.82 1.50 10.63
C THR A 74 9.01 0.53 11.80
N GLN A 75 8.82 -0.78 11.57
CA GLN A 75 9.00 -1.80 12.62
C GLN A 75 10.45 -1.88 13.14
N ILE A 76 11.45 -1.68 12.30
CA ILE A 76 12.85 -1.63 12.73
C ILE A 76 13.09 -0.41 13.63
N LEU A 77 12.50 0.74 13.30
CA LEU A 77 12.64 1.97 14.10
C LEU A 77 11.96 1.85 15.47
N ASP A 78 10.77 1.25 15.54
CA ASP A 78 10.04 1.02 16.80
C ASP A 78 10.82 0.11 17.77
N ASN A 79 11.48 -0.93 17.25
CA ASN A 79 12.30 -1.84 18.05
C ASN A 79 13.57 -1.16 18.61
N ILE A 80 14.13 -0.19 17.88
CA ILE A 80 15.26 0.61 18.36
C ILE A 80 14.78 1.57 19.46
N ALA A 81 13.68 2.29 19.24
CA ALA A 81 13.15 3.25 20.20
C ALA A 81 12.78 2.60 21.55
N SER A 82 12.14 1.43 21.52
CA SER A 82 11.78 0.66 22.71
C SER A 82 13.00 0.08 23.47
N SER A 83 14.14 -0.10 22.81
CA SER A 83 15.37 -0.56 23.46
C SER A 83 16.04 0.54 24.30
N PHE A 84 15.87 1.82 23.96
CA PHE A 84 16.48 2.93 24.69
C PHE A 84 15.71 3.34 25.97
N ASP A 85 14.42 3.03 26.06
CA ASP A 85 13.59 3.40 27.22
C ASP A 85 13.89 2.54 28.47
N SER A 86 14.59 1.42 28.30
CA SER A 86 14.98 0.51 29.39
C SER A 86 16.25 0.91 30.15
N LEU A 87 16.95 1.97 29.73
CA LEU A 87 18.20 2.44 30.38
C LEU A 87 18.02 3.69 31.26
N GLY A 88 16.78 4.14 31.49
CA GLY A 88 16.50 5.52 31.95
C GLY A 88 15.83 5.74 33.31
N ARG A 89 15.69 4.75 34.20
CA ARG A 89 15.20 5.01 35.58
C ARG A 89 15.88 4.14 36.64
N PRO A 90 16.75 4.69 37.50
CA PRO A 90 17.06 4.06 38.77
C PRO A 90 15.86 4.23 39.70
N SER A 91 15.19 3.13 40.03
CA SER A 91 14.19 3.05 41.08
C SER A 91 14.88 3.18 42.45
N VAL A 92 14.69 4.32 43.12
CA VAL A 92 15.08 4.53 44.52
C VAL A 92 14.01 3.89 45.42
N PRO A 93 14.35 2.92 46.28
CA PRO A 93 13.42 2.39 47.28
C PRO A 93 13.31 3.36 48.47
N HIS A 94 12.08 3.54 48.96
CA HIS A 94 11.77 4.26 50.19
C HIS A 94 11.93 3.34 51.40
#